data_AF-A0A955XV13-F1
#
_entry.id   AF-A0A955XV13-F1
#
_cell.length_a   1.000
_cell.length_b   1.000
_cell.length_c   1.000
_cell.angle_alpha   90.00
_cell.angle_beta   90.00
_cell.angle_gamma   90.00
#
_symmetry.space_group_name_H-M   'P 1'
#
loop_
_entity.id
_entity.type
_entity.pdbx_description
1 polymer ?
#
loop_
_entity_poly.entity_id
_entity_poly.type
_entity_poly.pdbx_seq_one_letter_code
_entity_poly.pdbx_strand_id
1 'polypeptide(L)'
;MSTVKPSQRLAGFWRYLPAFRAVAEYQHLRRAADDLHISPSALSRTIGLLEEELGVVLFHREGRNIQLSRAGSAFLVYVRRAMRMVDEGWSRASGASLQGDARIYANWALAVLARESLSNLVSIHPRLRPAVLSCDRKEVAALLTQGLADVVLSHVPLQSEAVESEQIGSFDYCVYVSDDHPLAGAGLSEHSDIQG
;
A
#
# COMPACT_ATOMS: atom_id res chain seq x y z
N MET A 1 -27.98 -12.38 23.70
CA MET A 1 -26.92 -11.73 22.89
C MET A 1 -27.37 -10.30 22.60
N SER A 2 -26.80 -9.33 23.30
CA SER A 2 -27.22 -7.92 23.21
C SER A 2 -26.74 -7.30 21.90
N THR A 3 -27.66 -6.82 21.07
CA THR A 3 -27.39 -6.19 19.77
C THR A 3 -26.95 -4.73 19.98
N VAL A 4 -25.68 -4.54 20.33
CA VAL A 4 -25.04 -3.20 20.36
C VAL A 4 -25.20 -2.55 18.98
N LYS A 5 -25.77 -1.34 18.92
CA LYS A 5 -25.97 -0.56 17.69
C LYS A 5 -24.66 -0.46 16.89
N PRO A 6 -24.67 -0.61 15.56
CA PRO A 6 -23.46 -0.57 14.72
C PRO A 6 -22.57 0.67 14.95
N SER A 7 -23.19 1.83 15.20
CA SER A 7 -22.48 3.08 15.47
C SER A 7 -21.76 3.13 16.84
N GLN A 8 -22.29 2.43 17.85
CA GLN A 8 -21.65 2.35 19.17
C GLN A 8 -20.49 1.35 19.20
N ARG A 9 -20.54 0.30 18.35
CA ARG A 9 -19.41 -0.60 18.15
C ARG A 9 -18.19 0.17 17.64
N LEU A 10 -18.35 1.00 16.60
CA LEU A 10 -17.24 1.69 15.95
C LEU A 10 -16.44 2.63 16.88
N ALA A 11 -17.11 3.37 17.77
CA ALA A 11 -16.42 4.31 18.65
C ALA A 11 -15.49 3.62 19.66
N GLY A 12 -15.93 2.48 20.22
CA GLY A 12 -15.09 1.68 21.11
C GLY A 12 -14.02 0.91 20.35
N PHE A 13 -14.35 0.46 19.14
CA PHE A 13 -13.51 -0.38 18.31
C PHE A 13 -12.30 0.36 17.73
N TRP A 14 -12.45 1.65 17.39
CA TRP A 14 -11.39 2.46 16.80
C TRP A 14 -10.11 2.50 17.65
N ARG A 15 -10.25 2.46 18.98
CA ARG A 15 -9.12 2.49 19.92
C ARG A 15 -8.18 1.29 19.76
N TYR A 16 -8.68 0.16 19.25
CA TYR A 16 -7.89 -1.07 19.10
C TYR A 16 -7.12 -1.12 17.78
N LEU A 17 -7.54 -0.36 16.77
CA LEU A 17 -6.98 -0.47 15.42
C LEU A 17 -5.48 -0.14 15.35
N PRO A 18 -4.96 0.91 16.02
CA PRO A 18 -3.53 1.18 16.03
C PRO A 18 -2.72 0.03 16.66
N ALA A 19 -3.21 -0.52 17.78
CA ALA A 19 -2.59 -1.65 18.47
C ALA A 19 -2.56 -2.90 17.59
N PHE A 20 -3.70 -3.25 17.01
CA PHE A 20 -3.81 -4.38 16.09
C PHE A 20 -2.91 -4.22 14.87
N ARG A 21 -2.97 -3.07 14.18
CA ARG A 21 -2.14 -2.79 13.01
C ARG A 21 -0.65 -2.94 13.32
N ALA A 22 -0.18 -2.35 14.43
CA ALA A 22 1.21 -2.44 14.83
C ALA A 22 1.65 -3.89 15.06
N VAL A 23 0.88 -4.68 15.81
CA VAL A 23 1.22 -6.09 16.06
C VAL A 23 1.20 -6.90 14.76
N ALA A 24 0.22 -6.65 13.89
CA ALA A 24 0.08 -7.31 12.61
C ALA A 24 1.23 -7.01 11.63
N GLU A 25 1.74 -5.77 11.63
CA GLU A 25 2.82 -5.35 10.73
C GLU A 25 4.20 -5.77 11.25
N TYR A 26 4.43 -5.68 12.56
CA TYR A 26 5.72 -6.08 13.13
C TYR A 26 5.84 -7.59 13.37
N GLN A 27 4.72 -8.30 13.56
CA GLN A 27 4.67 -9.71 14.01
C GLN A 27 5.58 -9.99 15.22
N HIS A 28 5.80 -8.95 16.02
CA HIS A 28 6.70 -8.97 17.17
C HIS A 28 6.15 -8.02 18.25
N LEU A 29 5.55 -8.59 19.28
CA LEU A 29 4.80 -7.83 20.29
C LEU A 29 5.63 -6.73 20.96
N ARG A 30 6.89 -7.01 21.31
CA ARG A 30 7.77 -6.02 21.95
C ARG A 30 8.05 -4.82 21.05
N ARG A 31 8.44 -5.07 19.78
CA ARG A 31 8.71 -4.02 18.79
C ARG A 31 7.47 -3.16 18.52
N ALA A 32 6.30 -3.78 18.43
CA ALA A 32 5.04 -3.06 18.30
C ALA A 32 4.69 -2.22 19.53
N ALA A 33 5.00 -2.71 20.74
CA ALA A 33 4.78 -1.97 21.98
C ALA A 33 5.72 -0.77 22.09
N ASP A 34 6.98 -0.95 21.70
CA ASP A 34 7.99 0.11 21.67
C ASP A 34 7.58 1.23 20.69
N ASP A 35 7.09 0.88 19.49
CA ASP A 35 6.58 1.80 18.47
C ASP A 35 5.36 2.61 18.94
N LEU A 36 4.47 1.97 19.71
CA LEU A 36 3.29 2.61 20.29
C LEU A 36 3.55 3.29 21.64
N HIS A 37 4.79 3.26 22.14
CA HIS A 37 5.18 3.79 23.44
C HIS A 37 4.35 3.25 24.62
N ILE A 38 4.03 1.95 24.62
CA ILE A 38 3.30 1.27 25.68
C ILE A 38 4.03 -0.01 26.13
N SER A 39 3.60 -0.59 27.26
CA SER A 39 4.18 -1.87 27.70
C SER A 39 3.67 -3.05 26.84
N PRO A 40 4.49 -4.10 26.62
CA PRO A 40 4.04 -5.31 25.91
C PRO A 40 2.84 -6.00 26.57
N SER A 41 2.69 -5.92 27.90
CA SER A 41 1.54 -6.46 28.62
C SER A 41 0.26 -5.67 28.36
N ALA A 42 0.35 -4.33 28.33
CA ALA A 42 -0.78 -3.47 27.94
C ALA A 42 -1.18 -3.75 26.48
N LEU A 43 -0.23 -3.85 25.56
CA LEU A 43 -0.51 -4.19 24.17
C LEU A 43 -1.18 -5.56 24.03
N SER A 44 -0.66 -6.59 24.70
CA SER A 44 -1.27 -7.93 24.70
C SER A 44 -2.71 -7.91 25.21
N ARG A 45 -3.00 -7.12 26.25
CA ARG A 45 -4.36 -6.97 26.79
C ARG A 45 -5.29 -6.29 25.79
N THR A 46 -4.83 -5.22 25.14
CA THR A 46 -5.59 -4.51 24.09
C THR A 46 -5.95 -5.43 22.93
N ILE A 47 -5.02 -6.29 22.50
CA ILE A 47 -5.29 -7.29 21.46
C ILE A 47 -6.31 -8.34 21.94
N GLY A 48 -6.18 -8.84 23.16
CA GLY A 48 -7.14 -9.79 23.72
C GLY A 48 -8.56 -9.23 23.78
N LEU A 49 -8.72 -7.96 24.20
CA LEU A 49 -10.04 -7.29 24.21
C LEU A 49 -10.63 -7.16 22.80
N LEU A 50 -9.79 -6.90 21.79
CA LEU A 50 -10.24 -6.86 20.40
C LEU A 50 -10.69 -8.24 19.91
N GLU A 51 -9.94 -9.29 20.20
CA GLU A 51 -10.30 -10.68 19.86
C GLU A 51 -11.59 -11.12 20.55
N GLU A 52 -11.80 -10.72 21.82
CA GLU A 52 -13.04 -10.92 22.57
C GLU A 52 -14.23 -10.18 21.92
N GLU A 53 -14.04 -8.92 21.54
CA GLU A 53 -15.10 -8.12 20.91
C GLU A 53 -15.49 -8.64 19.52
N LEU A 54 -14.52 -9.16 18.76
CA LEU A 54 -14.78 -9.78 17.46
C LEU A 54 -15.24 -11.24 17.56
N GLY A 55 -14.99 -11.91 18.67
CA GLY A 55 -15.26 -13.34 18.87
C GLY A 55 -14.39 -14.24 18.00
N VAL A 56 -13.22 -13.78 17.54
CA VAL A 56 -12.28 -14.54 16.71
C VAL A 56 -10.85 -14.31 17.15
N VAL A 57 -10.01 -15.34 16.99
CA VAL A 57 -8.56 -15.25 17.20
C VAL A 57 -7.93 -14.58 15.98
N LEU A 58 -7.27 -13.45 16.18
CA LEU A 58 -6.55 -12.69 15.16
C LEU A 58 -5.08 -13.08 15.10
N PHE A 59 -4.52 -13.61 16.19
CA PHE A 59 -3.11 -14.02 16.24
C PHE A 59 -2.88 -15.40 16.84
N HIS A 60 -1.87 -16.09 16.32
CA HIS A 60 -1.34 -17.31 16.91
C HIS A 60 0.01 -17.03 17.58
N ARG A 61 0.27 -17.71 18.70
CA ARG A 61 1.59 -17.70 19.33
C ARG A 61 2.41 -18.84 18.76
N GLU A 62 3.55 -18.52 18.18
CA GLU A 62 4.52 -19.48 17.68
C GLU A 62 5.87 -19.26 18.38
N GLY A 63 6.08 -20.01 19.46
CA GLY A 63 7.25 -19.86 20.31
C GLY A 63 7.33 -18.46 20.93
N ARG A 64 8.33 -17.67 20.50
CA ARG A 64 8.54 -16.29 20.94
C ARG A 64 7.87 -15.25 20.04
N ASN A 65 7.37 -15.66 18.88
CA ASN A 65 6.79 -14.77 17.89
C ASN A 65 5.27 -14.85 17.90
N ILE A 66 4.65 -13.84 17.30
CA ILE A 66 3.21 -13.73 17.12
C ILE A 66 2.93 -13.63 15.63
N GLN A 67 2.07 -14.50 15.11
CA GLN A 67 1.72 -14.56 13.69
C GLN A 67 0.24 -14.26 13.49
N LEU A 68 -0.11 -13.69 12.34
CA LEU A 68 -1.51 -13.47 11.99
C LEU A 68 -2.22 -14.80 11.75
N SER A 69 -3.41 -14.94 12.31
CA SER A 69 -4.35 -15.97 11.89
C SER A 69 -4.91 -15.63 10.50
N ARG A 70 -5.65 -16.57 9.89
CA ARG A 70 -6.42 -16.29 8.67
C ARG A 70 -7.40 -15.13 8.86
N ALA A 71 -8.06 -15.06 10.02
CA ALA A 71 -8.98 -13.98 10.36
C ALA A 71 -8.22 -12.65 10.55
N GLY A 72 -7.05 -12.69 11.21
CA GLY A 72 -6.15 -11.55 11.36
C GLY A 72 -5.72 -10.98 10.02
N SER A 73 -5.25 -11.83 9.10
CA SER A 73 -4.82 -11.40 7.76
C SER A 73 -5.97 -10.77 6.96
N ALA A 74 -7.17 -11.36 7.01
CA ALA A 74 -8.34 -10.77 6.37
C ALA A 74 -8.71 -9.41 7.00
N PHE A 75 -8.68 -9.31 8.33
CA PHE A 75 -9.02 -8.10 9.04
C PHE A 75 -8.02 -6.96 8.80
N LEU A 76 -6.71 -7.27 8.73
CA LEU A 76 -5.65 -6.30 8.47
C LEU A 76 -5.84 -5.51 7.17
N VAL A 77 -6.32 -6.16 6.11
CA VAL A 77 -6.61 -5.50 4.84
C VAL A 77 -7.60 -4.35 5.03
N TYR A 78 -8.69 -4.59 5.76
CA TYR A 78 -9.72 -3.58 6.01
C TYR A 78 -9.26 -2.51 7.00
N VAL A 79 -8.48 -2.89 8.03
CA VAL A 79 -7.92 -1.92 8.99
C VAL A 79 -6.99 -0.93 8.30
N ARG A 80 -6.07 -1.41 7.44
CA ARG A 80 -5.18 -0.53 6.67
C ARG A 80 -5.96 0.46 5.82
N ARG A 81 -6.96 -0.02 5.07
CA ARG A 81 -7.82 0.81 4.23
C ARG A 81 -8.60 1.84 5.04
N ALA A 82 -9.24 1.41 6.13
CA ALA A 82 -10.05 2.29 6.97
C ALA A 82 -9.21 3.41 7.60
N MET A 83 -8.05 3.08 8.17
CA MET A 83 -7.15 4.08 8.74
C MET A 83 -6.66 5.08 7.69
N ARG A 84 -6.27 4.59 6.49
CA ARG A 84 -5.86 5.45 5.38
C ARG A 84 -6.97 6.43 4.95
N MET A 85 -8.21 5.94 4.78
CA MET A 85 -9.33 6.80 4.38
C MET A 85 -9.61 7.90 5.43
N VAL A 86 -9.48 7.57 6.71
CA VAL A 86 -9.62 8.56 7.79
C VAL A 86 -8.47 9.57 7.78
N ASP A 87 -7.23 9.11 7.60
CA ASP A 87 -6.05 9.99 7.50
C ASP A 87 -6.17 10.95 6.30
N GLU A 88 -6.64 10.44 5.16
CA GLU A 88 -6.91 11.23 3.96
C GLU A 88 -8.01 12.28 4.21
N GLY A 89 -9.15 11.85 4.76
CA GLY A 89 -10.25 12.76 5.10
C GLY A 89 -9.82 13.85 6.07
N TRP A 90 -9.01 13.49 7.08
CA TRP A 90 -8.42 14.43 8.02
C TRP A 90 -7.50 15.43 7.33
N SER A 91 -6.62 14.96 6.43
CA SER A 91 -5.70 15.83 5.68
C SER A 91 -6.46 16.84 4.83
N ARG A 92 -7.47 16.38 4.08
CA ARG A 92 -8.32 17.24 3.25
C ARG A 92 -9.10 18.26 4.08
N ALA A 93 -9.68 17.84 5.21
CA ALA A 93 -10.48 18.69 6.07
C ALA A 93 -9.64 19.76 6.80
N SER A 94 -8.43 19.40 7.22
CA SER A 94 -7.51 20.32 7.91
C SER A 94 -6.74 21.25 6.96
N GLY A 95 -6.89 21.06 5.64
CA GLY A 95 -6.05 21.73 4.65
C GLY A 95 -4.57 21.34 4.78
N ALA A 96 -4.28 20.22 5.46
CA ALA A 96 -2.92 19.76 5.64
C ALA A 96 -2.36 19.30 4.29
N SER A 97 -1.13 19.74 4.02
CA SER A 97 -0.28 19.17 2.99
C SER A 97 -0.18 17.65 3.17
N LEU A 98 -0.10 16.91 2.05
CA LEU A 98 0.21 15.49 2.05
C LEU A 98 1.42 15.20 2.94
N GLN A 99 1.33 14.13 3.72
CA GLN A 99 2.33 13.75 4.72
C GLN A 99 2.30 12.25 5.00
N GLY A 100 3.37 11.72 5.60
CA GLY A 100 3.49 10.31 5.93
C GLY A 100 4.15 9.51 4.80
N ASP A 101 4.07 8.19 4.88
CA ASP A 101 4.68 7.30 3.90
C ASP A 101 3.75 7.09 2.69
N ALA A 102 4.31 7.11 1.49
CA ALA A 102 3.59 6.77 0.26
C ALA A 102 4.31 5.64 -0.50
N ARG A 103 3.67 4.48 -0.58
CA ARG A 103 4.20 3.26 -1.21
C ARG A 103 3.78 3.24 -2.68
N ILE A 104 4.72 3.60 -3.54
CA ILE A 104 4.50 3.71 -4.97
C ILE A 104 5.16 2.50 -5.63
N TYR A 105 4.37 1.65 -6.26
CA TYR A 105 4.90 0.52 -7.01
C TYR A 105 5.08 0.89 -8.48
N ALA A 106 6.23 0.58 -9.04
CA ALA A 106 6.53 0.83 -10.44
C ALA A 106 7.46 -0.24 -10.98
N ASN A 107 7.37 -0.52 -12.29
CA ASN A 107 8.45 -1.24 -12.94
C ASN A 107 9.72 -0.35 -12.96
N TRP A 108 10.87 -0.95 -13.24
CA TRP A 108 12.15 -0.23 -13.24
C TRP A 108 12.14 1.02 -14.14
N ALA A 109 11.61 0.91 -15.36
CA ALA A 109 11.58 2.02 -16.31
C ALA A 109 10.76 3.21 -15.78
N LEU A 110 9.54 2.96 -15.27
CA LEU A 110 8.69 4.00 -14.69
C LEU A 110 9.27 4.55 -13.39
N ALA A 111 9.96 3.74 -12.59
CA ALA A 111 10.64 4.22 -11.39
C ALA A 111 11.74 5.25 -11.73
N VAL A 112 12.47 5.03 -12.84
CA VAL A 112 13.46 5.99 -13.34
C VAL A 112 12.77 7.27 -13.83
N LEU A 113 11.71 7.15 -14.64
CA LEU A 113 10.99 8.29 -15.20
C LEU A 113 10.26 9.12 -14.12
N ALA A 114 9.72 8.48 -13.08
CA ALA A 114 9.01 9.18 -12.02
C ALA A 114 9.92 9.98 -11.08
N ARG A 115 11.26 9.83 -11.16
CA ARG A 115 12.20 10.42 -10.20
C ARG A 115 12.05 11.93 -10.08
N GLU A 116 11.94 12.64 -11.19
CA GLU A 116 11.79 14.10 -11.19
C GLU A 116 10.46 14.52 -10.57
N SER A 117 9.36 13.89 -11.00
CA SER A 117 8.03 14.12 -10.44
C SER A 117 7.98 13.86 -8.93
N LEU A 118 8.66 12.82 -8.45
CA LEU A 118 8.76 12.51 -7.02
C LEU A 118 9.59 13.54 -6.26
N SER A 119 10.67 14.04 -6.84
CA SER A 119 11.46 15.14 -6.27
C SER A 119 10.61 16.40 -6.12
N ASN A 120 9.85 16.76 -7.15
CA ASN A 120 8.92 17.89 -7.12
C ASN A 120 7.80 17.67 -6.08
N LEU A 121 7.27 16.46 -5.99
CA LEU A 121 6.26 16.09 -4.98
C LEU A 121 6.77 16.29 -3.56
N VAL A 122 7.99 15.85 -3.25
CA VAL A 122 8.63 16.05 -1.93
C VAL A 122 8.92 17.53 -1.67
N SER A 123 9.28 18.31 -2.70
CA SER A 123 9.47 19.76 -2.56
C SER A 123 8.18 20.49 -2.20
N ILE A 124 7.04 20.07 -2.75
CA ILE A 124 5.71 20.65 -2.47
C ILE A 124 5.17 20.13 -1.13
N HIS A 125 5.48 18.87 -0.79
CA HIS A 125 5.02 18.18 0.41
C HIS A 125 6.19 17.64 1.24
N PRO A 126 6.92 18.48 2.00
CA PRO A 126 8.15 18.08 2.70
C PRO A 126 7.99 17.01 3.78
N ARG A 127 6.75 16.77 4.23
CA ARG A 127 6.41 15.73 5.21
C ARG A 127 6.02 14.40 4.57
N LEU A 128 5.93 14.34 3.24
CA LEU A 128 5.68 13.11 2.51
C LEU A 128 6.99 12.34 2.31
N ARG A 129 6.93 11.03 2.51
CA ARG A 129 8.04 10.09 2.35
C ARG A 129 7.66 9.04 1.30
N PRO A 130 7.79 9.37 0.00
CA PRO A 130 7.51 8.41 -1.04
C PRO A 130 8.60 7.34 -1.08
N ALA A 131 8.19 6.08 -1.11
CA ALA A 131 9.04 4.92 -1.33
C ALA A 131 8.62 4.27 -2.66
N VAL A 132 9.55 4.23 -3.61
CA VAL A 132 9.34 3.53 -4.88
C VAL A 132 9.80 2.10 -4.74
N LEU A 133 8.89 1.16 -4.96
CA LEU A 133 9.10 -0.27 -4.83
C LEU A 133 8.85 -0.95 -6.18
N SER A 134 9.55 -2.06 -6.41
CA SER A 134 9.32 -2.90 -7.59
C SER A 134 8.55 -4.15 -7.21
N CYS A 135 7.63 -4.57 -8.07
CA CYS A 135 6.91 -5.83 -7.97
C CYS A 135 6.62 -6.39 -9.35
N ASP A 136 6.30 -7.69 -9.40
CA ASP A 136 5.78 -8.30 -10.61
C ASP A 136 4.33 -7.88 -10.88
N ARG A 137 3.98 -7.75 -12.17
CA ARG A 137 2.64 -7.30 -12.61
C ARG A 137 1.50 -8.12 -11.98
N LYS A 138 1.74 -9.41 -11.77
CA LYS A 138 0.72 -10.34 -11.23
C LYS A 138 0.31 -10.01 -9.79
N GLU A 139 1.14 -9.29 -9.04
CA GLU A 139 0.91 -9.01 -7.62
C GLU A 139 0.28 -7.64 -7.39
N VAL A 140 0.27 -6.77 -8.40
CA VAL A 140 -0.15 -5.38 -8.31
C VAL A 140 -1.56 -5.21 -7.73
N ALA A 141 -2.54 -5.95 -8.27
CA ALA A 141 -3.92 -5.88 -7.79
C ALA A 141 -4.02 -6.32 -6.33
N ALA A 142 -3.25 -7.34 -5.91
CA ALA A 142 -3.21 -7.77 -4.52
C ALA A 142 -2.58 -6.69 -3.62
N LEU A 143 -1.51 -6.03 -4.05
CA LEU A 143 -0.87 -4.96 -3.27
C LEU A 143 -1.81 -3.79 -3.02
N LEU A 144 -2.51 -3.32 -4.04
CA LEU A 144 -3.52 -2.25 -3.91
C LEU A 144 -4.69 -2.71 -3.05
N THR A 145 -5.21 -3.92 -3.31
CA THR A 145 -6.38 -4.42 -2.59
C THR A 145 -6.11 -4.72 -1.12
N GLN A 146 -4.89 -5.08 -0.77
CA GLN A 146 -4.45 -5.32 0.61
C GLN A 146 -3.96 -4.06 1.34
N GLY A 147 -3.94 -2.91 0.65
CA GLY A 147 -3.42 -1.65 1.19
C GLY A 147 -1.90 -1.64 1.38
N LEU A 148 -1.17 -2.55 0.71
CA LEU A 148 0.29 -2.60 0.70
C LEU A 148 0.90 -1.60 -0.30
N ALA A 149 0.16 -1.23 -1.34
CA ALA A 149 0.46 -0.12 -2.22
C ALA A 149 -0.54 1.03 -2.01
N ASP A 150 -0.08 2.26 -2.24
CA ASP A 150 -0.92 3.46 -2.33
C ASP A 150 -1.21 3.81 -3.79
N VAL A 151 -0.18 3.74 -4.64
CA VAL A 151 -0.27 4.01 -6.09
C VAL A 151 0.58 2.98 -6.84
N VAL A 152 0.14 2.61 -8.04
CA VAL A 152 0.94 1.83 -8.98
C VAL A 152 1.09 2.57 -10.29
N LEU A 153 2.33 2.74 -10.75
CA LEU A 153 2.65 3.22 -12.08
C LEU A 153 2.77 2.01 -13.01
N SER A 154 1.93 1.98 -14.05
CA SER A 154 1.88 0.89 -15.03
C SER A 154 1.78 1.46 -16.45
N HIS A 155 2.36 0.76 -17.43
CA HIS A 155 2.22 1.08 -18.86
C HIS A 155 0.93 0.54 -19.48
N VAL A 156 0.21 -0.33 -18.77
CA VAL A 156 -1.06 -0.91 -19.22
C VAL A 156 -2.10 -0.72 -18.11
N PRO A 157 -3.34 -0.30 -18.43
CA PRO A 157 -4.41 -0.20 -17.45
C PRO A 157 -4.60 -1.52 -16.71
N LEU A 158 -4.71 -1.46 -15.38
CA LEU A 158 -4.98 -2.62 -14.56
C LEU A 158 -6.48 -2.90 -14.63
N GLN A 159 -6.87 -3.99 -15.29
CA GLN A 159 -8.28 -4.38 -15.37
C GLN A 159 -8.69 -5.10 -14.08
N SER A 160 -9.28 -4.38 -13.14
CA SER A 160 -9.89 -4.94 -11.92
C SER A 160 -10.99 -4.03 -11.41
N GLU A 161 -12.13 -4.60 -10.99
CA GLU A 161 -13.22 -3.82 -10.36
C GLU A 161 -12.79 -3.12 -9.06
N ALA A 162 -11.75 -3.61 -8.40
CA ALA A 162 -11.28 -3.07 -7.12
C ALA A 162 -10.15 -2.03 -7.27
N VAL A 163 -9.76 -1.69 -8.50
CA VAL A 163 -8.66 -0.77 -8.81
C VAL A 163 -9.14 0.26 -9.81
N GLU A 164 -9.11 1.53 -9.41
CA GLU A 164 -9.28 2.64 -10.33
C GLU A 164 -7.96 2.87 -11.07
N SER A 165 -8.04 3.13 -12.38
CA SER A 165 -6.90 3.43 -13.23
C SER A 165 -7.12 4.76 -13.93
N GLU A 166 -6.12 5.64 -13.86
CA GLU A 166 -6.10 6.94 -14.53
C GLU A 166 -4.87 7.03 -15.43
N GLN A 167 -5.06 7.48 -16.67
CA GLN A 167 -3.95 7.70 -17.60
C GLN A 167 -3.30 9.06 -17.35
N ILE A 168 -2.04 9.05 -16.93
CA ILE A 168 -1.26 10.26 -16.62
C ILE A 168 -0.38 10.77 -17.77
N GLY A 169 -0.20 9.96 -18.83
CA GLY A 169 0.64 10.30 -19.97
C GLY A 169 0.82 9.15 -20.96
N SER A 170 1.69 9.36 -21.95
CA SER A 170 2.10 8.38 -22.95
C SER A 170 3.60 8.54 -23.26
N PHE A 171 4.22 7.45 -23.70
CA PHE A 171 5.60 7.45 -24.18
C PHE A 171 5.66 6.65 -25.48
N ASP A 172 6.48 7.10 -26.42
CA ASP A 172 6.71 6.38 -27.66
C ASP A 172 7.86 5.38 -27.46
N TYR A 173 7.67 4.16 -27.97
CA TYR A 173 8.74 3.17 -28.04
C TYR A 173 9.57 3.43 -29.30
N CYS A 174 10.89 3.50 -29.14
CA CYS A 174 11.83 3.65 -30.24
C CYS A 174 12.70 2.40 -30.37
N VAL A 175 13.11 2.09 -31.59
CA VAL A 175 14.08 1.02 -31.86
C VAL A 175 15.44 1.64 -32.11
N TYR A 176 16.46 1.07 -31.47
CA TYR A 176 17.85 1.44 -31.69
C TYR A 176 18.50 0.35 -32.54
N VAL A 177 19.15 0.78 -33.62
CA VAL A 177 19.89 -0.09 -34.52
C VAL A 177 21.30 0.45 -34.71
N SER A 178 22.25 -0.40 -35.12
CA SER A 178 23.58 0.08 -35.52
C SER A 178 23.49 0.95 -36.76
N ASP A 179 24.46 1.84 -36.95
CA ASP A 179 24.50 2.73 -38.12
C ASP A 179 24.47 1.96 -39.47
N ASP A 180 25.03 0.74 -39.49
CA ASP A 180 25.05 -0.13 -40.67
C ASP A 180 23.77 -0.97 -40.85
N HIS A 181 22.79 -0.85 -39.95
CA HIS A 181 21.58 -1.67 -40.01
C HIS A 181 20.65 -1.18 -41.12
N PRO A 182 19.94 -2.05 -41.87
CA PRO A 182 19.03 -1.64 -42.95
C PRO A 182 17.93 -0.65 -42.55
N LEU A 183 17.56 -0.63 -41.26
CA LEU A 183 16.58 0.32 -40.70
C LEU A 183 17.18 1.67 -40.30
N ALA A 184 18.51 1.83 -40.34
CA ALA A 184 19.16 3.10 -40.07
C ALA A 184 18.80 4.10 -41.20
N GLY A 185 18.02 5.12 -40.86
CA GLY A 185 17.58 6.17 -41.80
C GLY A 185 16.32 5.89 -42.60
N ALA A 186 15.89 4.63 -42.73
CA ALA A 186 14.60 4.28 -43.34
C ALA A 186 13.41 4.53 -42.39
N GLY A 187 13.68 4.54 -41.08
CA GLY A 187 12.66 4.63 -40.04
C GLY A 187 11.91 3.30 -39.86
N LEU A 188 11.07 3.24 -38.84
CA LEU A 188 10.13 2.14 -38.64
C LEU A 188 8.75 2.57 -39.13
N SER A 189 8.18 1.78 -40.04
CA SER A 189 6.85 2.05 -40.58
C SER A 189 5.80 1.15 -39.93
N GLU A 190 6.13 -0.13 -39.72
CA GLU A 190 5.23 -1.12 -39.13
C GLU A 190 5.96 -2.10 -38.20
N HIS A 191 5.21 -2.76 -37.30
CA HIS A 191 5.78 -3.75 -36.37
C HIS A 191 6.39 -4.98 -37.08
N SER A 192 6.02 -5.26 -38.33
CA SER A 192 6.64 -6.31 -39.15
C SER A 192 8.10 -6.02 -39.49
N ASP A 193 8.52 -4.75 -39.51
CA ASP A 193 9.88 -4.32 -39.86
C ASP A 193 10.94 -4.82 -38.86
N ILE A 194 10.53 -5.17 -37.64
CA ILE A 194 11.41 -5.71 -36.57
C ILE A 194 11.37 -7.23 -36.44
N GLN A 195 10.60 -7.94 -37.29
CA GLN A 195 10.50 -9.41 -37.25
C GLN A 195 11.48 -10.12 -38.20
N GLY A 196 12.41 -9.37 -38.81
CA GLY A 196 13.41 -9.86 -39.77
C GLY A 196 14.45 -10.81 -39.16
#